data_AF-A0A817JLE2-F1
#
_entry.id   AF-A0A817JLE2-F1
#
_cell.length_a   1.000
_cell.length_b   1.000
_cell.length_c   1.000
_cell.angle_alpha   90.00
_cell.angle_beta   90.00
_cell.angle_gamma   90.00
#
_symmetry.space_group_name_H-M   'P 1'
#
loop_
_entity.id
_entity.type
_entity.pdbx_description
1 polymer ?
#
loop_
_entity_poly.entity_id
_entity_poly.type
_entity_poly.pdbx_seq_one_letter_code
_entity_poly.pdbx_strand_id
1 'polypeptide(L)'
;MISICFLARNEELGLKAVKQLQATNPDSEKKVKFHQLDITNVESIHRLAEHIKKTHGGLDILINNAAIAFKSNDVTPFGDQAEITAQTNFFGTINVCNALFPLLRDHARIVNLSSRAGMLDSIRNSEIRQNLIAPTATIESISDILNDFIKKAKQNSHQDDGYPNSAYGMSKIAITAVTLIQQRIFDEKPNRDIVVNACCPGYINTDMTSRKGTGTPEQGADTPVYLATLDPNIKLPRGEFVAERKILKWKS
;
A
#
# COMPACT_ATOMS: atom_id res chain seq x y z
N MET A 1 12.00 -18.37 15.12
CA MET A 1 12.98 -17.52 14.41
C MET A 1 12.22 -16.68 13.40
N ILE A 2 12.45 -15.37 13.34
CA ILE A 2 11.78 -14.48 12.38
C ILE A 2 12.35 -14.75 10.98
N SER A 3 11.46 -14.97 10.01
CA SER A 3 11.79 -15.08 8.59
C SER A 3 11.22 -13.87 7.85
N ILE A 4 12.02 -13.23 7.01
CA ILE A 4 11.68 -12.04 6.23
C ILE A 4 11.76 -12.45 4.76
N CYS A 5 10.63 -12.36 4.05
CA CYS A 5 10.60 -12.55 2.61
C CYS A 5 10.80 -11.19 1.91
N PHE A 6 11.98 -10.98 1.32
CA PHE A 6 12.27 -9.81 0.49
C PHE A 6 11.72 -10.06 -0.92
N LEU A 7 10.90 -9.14 -1.39
CA LEU A 7 10.12 -9.29 -2.62
C LEU A 7 10.53 -8.25 -3.65
N ALA A 8 10.70 -8.68 -4.90
CA ALA A 8 10.91 -7.77 -6.03
C ALA A 8 10.32 -8.34 -7.32
N ARG A 9 9.85 -7.45 -8.20
CA ARG A 9 9.32 -7.86 -9.52
C ARG A 9 10.41 -8.38 -10.45
N ASN A 10 11.60 -7.78 -10.38
CA ASN A 10 12.77 -8.20 -11.14
C ASN A 10 13.66 -9.07 -10.25
N GLU A 11 13.84 -10.32 -10.65
CA GLU A 11 14.57 -11.33 -9.89
C GLU A 11 16.05 -10.99 -9.70
N GLU A 12 16.73 -10.53 -10.75
CA GLU A 12 18.14 -10.18 -10.69
C GLU A 12 18.40 -9.04 -9.69
N LEU A 13 17.62 -7.95 -9.79
CA LEU A 13 17.73 -6.81 -8.88
C LEU A 13 17.37 -7.19 -7.44
N GLY A 14 16.35 -8.05 -7.26
CA GLY A 14 15.95 -8.55 -5.94
C GLY A 14 17.04 -9.38 -5.27
N LEU A 15 17.61 -10.34 -5.99
CA LEU A 15 18.73 -11.16 -5.51
C LEU A 15 19.97 -10.32 -5.21
N LYS A 16 20.27 -9.31 -6.05
CA LYS A 16 21.37 -8.36 -5.78
C LYS A 16 21.14 -7.57 -4.50
N ALA A 17 19.93 -7.08 -4.26
CA ALA A 17 19.58 -6.35 -3.04
C ALA A 17 19.72 -7.22 -1.79
N VAL A 18 19.25 -8.47 -1.83
CA VAL A 18 19.39 -9.41 -0.71
C VAL A 18 20.87 -9.71 -0.42
N LYS A 19 21.69 -9.96 -1.45
CA LYS A 19 23.14 -10.17 -1.28
C LYS A 19 23.82 -8.96 -0.63
N GLN A 20 23.48 -7.75 -1.07
CA GLN A 20 24.02 -6.52 -0.49
C GLN A 20 23.62 -6.37 0.99
N LEU A 21 22.36 -6.65 1.32
CA LEU A 21 21.86 -6.58 2.69
C LEU A 21 22.52 -7.62 3.61
N GLN A 22 22.75 -8.83 3.10
CA GLN A 22 23.44 -9.89 3.83
C GLN A 22 24.92 -9.58 4.05
N ALA A 23 25.58 -8.93 3.09
CA ALA A 23 26.97 -8.49 3.23
C ALA A 23 27.15 -7.41 4.30
N THR A 24 26.18 -6.51 4.48
CA THR A 24 26.23 -5.44 5.48
C THR A 24 25.63 -5.83 6.83
N ASN A 25 24.86 -6.92 6.89
CA ASN A 25 24.21 -7.43 8.10
C ASN A 25 24.31 -8.96 8.14
N PRO A 26 25.42 -9.55 8.62
CA PRO A 26 25.63 -11.01 8.59
C PRO A 26 24.50 -11.82 9.25
N ASP A 27 23.89 -11.29 10.32
CA ASP A 27 22.74 -11.92 11.00
C ASP A 27 21.48 -12.09 10.13
N SER A 28 21.43 -11.40 8.99
CA SER A 28 20.31 -11.44 8.06
C SER A 28 20.36 -12.63 7.09
N GLU A 29 21.49 -13.32 6.92
CA GLU A 29 21.63 -14.44 5.97
C GLU A 29 20.63 -15.58 6.26
N LYS A 30 20.41 -15.84 7.55
CA LYS A 30 19.47 -16.85 8.03
C LYS A 30 18.03 -16.36 8.07
N LYS A 31 17.80 -15.04 8.04
CA LYS A 31 16.49 -14.41 8.26
C LYS A 31 15.85 -13.91 6.96
N VAL A 32 16.62 -13.36 6.04
CA VAL A 32 16.11 -12.72 4.82
C VAL A 32 16.25 -13.68 3.64
N LYS A 33 15.11 -14.04 3.04
CA LYS A 33 15.00 -14.88 1.84
C LYS A 33 14.36 -14.09 0.72
N PHE A 34 14.78 -14.34 -0.51
CA PHE A 34 14.19 -13.72 -1.69
C PHE A 34 13.03 -14.56 -2.22
N HIS A 35 11.97 -13.89 -2.68
CA HIS A 35 10.97 -14.48 -3.58
C HIS A 35 10.51 -13.42 -4.59
N GLN A 36 10.32 -13.81 -5.84
CA GLN A 36 9.82 -12.89 -6.88
C GLN A 36 8.36 -12.51 -6.60
N LEU A 37 8.03 -11.23 -6.78
CA LEU A 37 6.64 -10.74 -6.75
C LEU A 37 6.50 -9.52 -7.68
N ASP A 38 5.63 -9.65 -8.67
CA ASP A 38 5.04 -8.51 -9.38
C ASP A 38 3.57 -8.40 -9.00
N ILE A 39 3.20 -7.32 -8.31
CA ILE A 39 1.84 -7.10 -7.81
C ILE A 39 0.81 -6.86 -8.93
N THR A 40 1.27 -6.64 -10.16
CA THR A 40 0.39 -6.51 -11.34
C THR A 40 0.18 -7.83 -12.08
N ASN A 41 0.89 -8.89 -11.67
CA ASN A 41 0.81 -10.22 -12.27
C ASN A 41 0.16 -11.22 -11.30
N VAL A 42 -1.06 -11.67 -11.63
CA VAL A 42 -1.84 -12.60 -10.79
C VAL A 42 -1.12 -13.93 -10.54
N GLU A 43 -0.43 -14.49 -11.53
CA GLU A 43 0.32 -15.73 -11.34
C GLU A 43 1.51 -15.55 -10.39
N SER A 44 2.19 -14.41 -10.46
CA SER A 44 3.28 -14.06 -9.54
C SER A 44 2.77 -13.99 -8.09
N ILE A 45 1.61 -13.37 -7.89
CA ILE A 45 0.94 -13.30 -6.59
C ILE A 45 0.57 -14.70 -6.09
N HIS A 46 -0.03 -15.55 -6.93
CA HIS A 46 -0.41 -16.91 -6.55
C HIS A 46 0.81 -17.77 -6.20
N ARG A 47 1.90 -17.67 -6.96
CA ARG A 47 3.16 -18.36 -6.64
C ARG A 47 3.68 -17.97 -5.26
N LEU A 48 3.64 -16.67 -4.92
CA LEU A 48 4.02 -16.20 -3.59
C LEU A 48 3.10 -16.75 -2.50
N ALA A 49 1.78 -16.71 -2.70
CA ALA A 49 0.81 -17.21 -1.73
C ALA A 49 1.04 -18.70 -1.43
N GLU A 50 1.21 -19.52 -2.47
CA GLU A 50 1.53 -20.94 -2.34
C GLU A 50 2.88 -21.17 -1.66
N HIS A 51 3.90 -20.36 -1.99
CA HIS A 51 5.19 -20.43 -1.32
C HIS A 51 5.09 -20.14 0.18
N ILE A 52 4.37 -19.09 0.59
CA ILE A 52 4.17 -18.74 2.00
C ILE A 52 3.40 -19.85 2.71
N LYS A 53 2.33 -20.35 2.11
CA LYS A 53 1.52 -21.45 2.66
C LYS A 53 2.35 -22.71 2.87
N LYS A 54 3.15 -23.12 1.88
CA LYS A 54 3.98 -24.32 1.94
C LYS A 54 5.16 -24.19 2.91
N THR A 55 5.82 -23.05 2.92
CA THR A 55 7.10 -22.85 3.63
C THR A 55 6.88 -22.41 5.07
N HIS A 56 5.87 -21.58 5.29
CA HIS A 56 5.63 -20.95 6.58
C HIS A 56 4.29 -21.37 7.20
N GLY A 57 3.29 -21.77 6.42
CA GLY A 57 1.96 -22.13 6.92
C GLY A 57 1.07 -20.94 7.30
N GLY A 58 1.54 -19.71 7.08
CA GLY A 58 0.81 -18.48 7.40
C GLY A 58 1.69 -17.23 7.33
N LEU A 59 1.08 -16.07 7.54
CA LEU A 59 1.68 -14.75 7.42
C LEU A 59 1.39 -13.89 8.65
N ASP A 60 2.45 -13.38 9.28
CA ASP A 60 2.35 -12.53 10.48
C ASP A 60 2.35 -11.03 10.13
N ILE A 61 3.14 -10.63 9.12
CA ILE A 61 3.33 -9.22 8.74
C ILE A 61 3.24 -9.08 7.22
N LEU A 62 2.46 -8.12 6.73
CA LEU A 62 2.42 -7.73 5.32
C LEU A 62 2.67 -6.22 5.18
N ILE A 63 3.69 -5.84 4.41
CA ILE A 63 3.96 -4.42 4.08
C ILE A 63 3.76 -4.23 2.58
N ASN A 64 2.61 -3.67 2.20
CA ASN A 64 2.30 -3.28 0.83
C ASN A 64 2.99 -1.94 0.49
N ASN A 65 4.29 -2.01 0.19
CA ASN A 65 5.13 -0.85 -0.14
C ASN A 65 5.20 -0.51 -1.64
N ALA A 66 5.03 -1.51 -2.52
CA ALA A 66 5.23 -1.34 -3.95
C ALA A 66 4.25 -0.31 -4.54
N ALA A 67 4.80 0.69 -5.23
CA ALA A 67 4.05 1.74 -5.89
C ALA A 67 4.89 2.41 -6.97
N ILE A 68 4.22 3.10 -7.89
CA ILE A 68 4.81 3.94 -8.92
C ILE A 68 4.20 5.34 -8.90
N ALA A 69 4.93 6.29 -9.47
CA ALA A 69 4.46 7.63 -9.78
C ALA A 69 5.17 8.11 -11.05
N PHE A 70 4.44 8.76 -11.94
CA PHE A 70 5.01 9.45 -13.09
C PHE A 70 5.77 10.71 -12.65
N LYS A 71 6.76 11.11 -13.45
CA LYS A 71 7.52 12.34 -13.20
C LYS A 71 6.71 13.56 -13.59
N SER A 72 7.00 14.70 -12.97
CA SER A 72 6.28 15.95 -13.27
C SER A 72 6.45 16.44 -14.71
N ASN A 73 7.51 16.02 -15.40
CA ASN A 73 7.81 16.33 -16.80
C ASN A 73 7.57 15.14 -17.74
N ASP A 74 6.86 14.10 -17.27
CA ASP A 74 6.49 12.96 -18.12
C ASP A 74 5.43 13.38 -19.14
N VAL A 75 5.58 12.94 -20.39
CA VAL A 75 4.73 13.31 -21.52
C VAL A 75 3.59 12.32 -21.77
N THR A 76 3.53 11.23 -21.00
CA THR A 76 2.45 10.25 -21.07
C THR A 76 1.09 10.95 -20.84
N PRO A 77 0.06 10.71 -21.66
CA PRO A 77 -1.26 11.31 -21.45
C PRO A 77 -1.80 11.05 -20.05
N PHE A 78 -2.46 12.05 -19.43
CA PHE A 78 -2.89 11.94 -18.04
C PHE A 78 -3.82 10.75 -17.76
N GLY A 79 -4.71 10.42 -18.70
CA GLY A 79 -5.56 9.22 -18.61
C GLY A 79 -4.78 7.91 -18.52
N ASP A 80 -3.68 7.78 -19.28
CA ASP A 80 -2.80 6.60 -19.23
C ASP A 80 -1.99 6.59 -17.94
N GLN A 81 -1.53 7.76 -17.47
CA GLN A 81 -0.90 7.87 -16.15
C GLN A 81 -1.86 7.42 -15.05
N ALA A 82 -3.13 7.83 -15.10
CA ALA A 82 -4.17 7.43 -14.15
C ALA A 82 -4.37 5.92 -14.13
N GLU A 83 -4.54 5.30 -15.31
CA GLU A 83 -4.74 3.85 -15.43
C GLU A 83 -3.53 3.06 -14.93
N ILE A 84 -2.33 3.35 -15.43
CA ILE A 84 -1.10 2.62 -15.08
C ILE A 84 -0.80 2.76 -13.57
N THR A 85 -0.97 3.96 -13.03
CA THR A 85 -0.75 4.23 -11.59
C THR A 85 -1.77 3.50 -10.74
N ALA A 86 -3.06 3.54 -11.09
CA ALA A 86 -4.12 2.83 -10.37
C ALA A 86 -3.91 1.31 -10.41
N GLN A 87 -3.53 0.76 -11.57
CA GLN A 87 -3.31 -0.67 -11.75
C GLN A 87 -2.22 -1.21 -10.82
N THR A 88 -1.14 -0.45 -10.64
CA THR A 88 -0.08 -0.85 -9.72
C THR A 88 -0.43 -0.53 -8.28
N ASN A 89 -0.71 0.74 -7.98
CA ASN A 89 -0.77 1.22 -6.60
C ASN A 89 -2.00 0.74 -5.86
N PHE A 90 -3.13 0.57 -6.56
CA PHE A 90 -4.40 0.17 -5.99
C PHE A 90 -4.72 -1.29 -6.33
N PHE A 91 -5.05 -1.60 -7.58
CA PHE A 91 -5.54 -2.93 -7.95
C PHE A 91 -4.52 -4.04 -7.67
N GLY A 92 -3.24 -3.80 -7.96
CA GLY A 92 -2.18 -4.74 -7.62
C GLY A 92 -2.06 -4.99 -6.12
N THR A 93 -2.16 -3.94 -5.30
CA THR A 93 -2.20 -4.06 -3.83
C THR A 93 -3.42 -4.86 -3.36
N ILE A 94 -4.61 -4.62 -3.93
CA ILE A 94 -5.82 -5.38 -3.60
C ILE A 94 -5.67 -6.84 -3.98
N ASN A 95 -5.08 -7.16 -5.14
CA ASN A 95 -4.83 -8.53 -5.55
C ASN A 95 -3.89 -9.26 -4.59
N VAL A 96 -2.83 -8.60 -4.12
CA VAL A 96 -1.94 -9.13 -3.08
C VAL A 96 -2.71 -9.37 -1.78
N CYS A 97 -3.50 -8.39 -1.31
CA CYS A 97 -4.34 -8.55 -0.13
C CYS A 97 -5.29 -9.75 -0.28
N ASN A 98 -6.03 -9.86 -1.38
CA ASN A 98 -6.99 -10.94 -1.60
C ASN A 98 -6.32 -12.32 -1.56
N ALA A 99 -5.12 -12.46 -2.13
CA ALA A 99 -4.38 -13.72 -2.14
C ALA A 99 -3.74 -14.06 -0.78
N LEU A 100 -3.27 -13.06 -0.03
CA LEU A 100 -2.50 -13.28 1.21
C LEU A 100 -3.34 -13.19 2.49
N PHE A 101 -4.49 -12.51 2.47
CA PHE A 101 -5.37 -12.38 3.63
C PHE A 101 -5.87 -13.72 4.20
N PRO A 102 -6.19 -14.74 3.37
CA PRO A 102 -6.51 -16.08 3.86
C PRO A 102 -5.37 -16.75 4.65
N LEU A 103 -4.12 -16.30 4.48
CA LEU A 103 -2.94 -16.85 5.15
C LEU A 103 -2.56 -16.10 6.43
N LEU A 104 -3.21 -14.97 6.72
CA LEU A 104 -2.90 -14.19 7.92
C LEU A 104 -3.05 -15.05 9.18
N ARG A 105 -2.16 -14.86 10.14
CA ARG A 105 -2.28 -15.45 11.48
C ARG A 105 -3.02 -14.52 12.43
N ASP A 106 -3.31 -15.03 13.61
CA ASP A 106 -3.75 -14.17 14.70
C ASP A 106 -2.63 -13.17 15.05
N HIS A 107 -3.03 -11.97 15.48
CA HIS A 107 -2.14 -10.83 15.73
C HIS A 107 -1.40 -10.29 14.50
N ALA A 108 -1.84 -10.62 13.27
CA ALA A 108 -1.16 -10.14 12.08
C ALA A 108 -1.21 -8.60 11.94
N ARG A 109 -0.16 -8.03 11.37
CA ARG A 109 -0.01 -6.57 11.12
C ARG A 109 0.16 -6.30 9.63
N ILE A 110 -0.75 -5.51 9.08
CA ILE A 110 -0.75 -5.12 7.67
C ILE A 110 -0.50 -3.62 7.58
N VAL A 111 0.43 -3.24 6.71
CA VAL A 111 0.80 -1.84 6.48
C VAL A 111 0.65 -1.54 4.99
N ASN A 112 -0.29 -0.66 4.67
CA ASN A 112 -0.47 -0.17 3.30
C ASN A 112 0.24 1.19 3.16
N LEU A 113 1.27 1.27 2.31
CA LEU A 113 1.96 2.54 2.07
C LEU A 113 1.07 3.45 1.22
N SER A 114 0.53 4.46 1.89
CA SER A 114 -0.20 5.57 1.29
C SER A 114 0.71 6.80 1.16
N SER A 115 0.13 8.00 1.13
CA SER A 115 0.87 9.25 1.04
C SER A 115 0.03 10.42 1.51
N ARG A 116 0.67 11.47 2.04
CA ARG A 116 0.03 12.79 2.22
C ARG A 116 -0.40 13.44 0.91
N ALA A 117 0.07 12.97 -0.24
CA ALA A 117 -0.49 13.37 -1.53
C ALA A 117 -1.91 12.83 -1.76
N GLY A 118 -2.36 11.87 -0.94
CA GLY A 118 -3.67 11.24 -1.01
C GLY A 118 -4.60 11.64 0.12
N MET A 119 -4.63 12.92 0.50
CA MET A 119 -5.59 13.44 1.48
C MET A 119 -6.99 13.58 0.85
N LEU A 120 -8.03 13.26 1.62
CA LEU A 120 -9.41 13.22 1.13
C LEU A 120 -9.91 14.60 0.64
N ASP A 121 -9.44 15.68 1.27
CA ASP A 121 -9.78 17.08 0.93
C ASP A 121 -9.31 17.50 -0.48
N SER A 122 -8.40 16.73 -1.09
CA SER A 122 -7.96 16.93 -2.48
C SER A 122 -9.07 16.63 -3.49
N ILE A 123 -10.10 15.89 -3.11
CA ILE A 123 -11.34 15.74 -3.88
C ILE A 123 -12.27 16.89 -3.54
N ARG A 124 -12.65 17.69 -4.54
CA ARG A 124 -13.52 18.86 -4.38
C ARG A 124 -14.99 18.46 -4.28
N ASN A 125 -15.37 17.36 -4.93
CA ASN A 125 -16.74 16.85 -4.92
C ASN A 125 -17.07 16.17 -3.58
N SER A 126 -18.04 16.73 -2.85
CA SER A 126 -18.43 16.25 -1.53
C SER A 126 -19.08 14.87 -1.55
N GLU A 127 -19.83 14.53 -2.60
CA GLU A 127 -20.49 13.23 -2.74
C GLU A 127 -19.45 12.11 -2.88
N ILE A 128 -18.45 12.31 -3.74
CA ILE A 128 -17.33 11.35 -3.88
C ILE A 128 -16.61 11.17 -2.54
N ARG A 129 -16.32 12.28 -1.83
CA ARG A 129 -15.70 12.20 -0.48
C ARG A 129 -16.55 11.39 0.49
N GLN A 130 -17.85 11.62 0.53
CA GLN A 130 -18.78 10.90 1.41
C GLN A 130 -18.81 9.40 1.07
N ASN A 131 -18.87 9.06 -0.22
CA ASN A 131 -18.90 7.67 -0.68
C ASN A 131 -17.60 6.92 -0.31
N LEU A 132 -16.44 7.57 -0.36
CA LEU A 132 -15.16 6.98 0.06
C LEU A 132 -15.08 6.65 1.55
N ILE A 133 -15.83 7.35 2.41
CA ILE A 133 -15.78 7.18 3.87
C ILE A 133 -17.03 6.58 4.48
N ALA A 134 -18.03 6.27 3.65
CA ALA A 134 -19.33 5.79 4.08
C ALA A 134 -19.17 4.52 4.95
N PRO A 135 -19.96 4.35 6.02
CA PRO A 135 -20.02 3.12 6.80
C PRO A 135 -20.25 1.87 5.94
N THR A 136 -21.00 2.03 4.85
CA THR A 136 -21.37 0.99 3.88
C THR A 136 -20.39 0.84 2.71
N ALA A 137 -19.34 1.66 2.62
CA ALA A 137 -18.37 1.60 1.53
C ALA A 137 -17.71 0.20 1.45
N THR A 138 -17.60 -0.34 0.24
CA THR A 138 -17.00 -1.63 -0.05
C THR A 138 -15.75 -1.44 -0.90
N ILE A 139 -14.89 -2.46 -0.98
CA ILE A 139 -13.71 -2.42 -1.87
C ILE A 139 -14.14 -2.21 -3.33
N GLU A 140 -15.27 -2.80 -3.73
CA GLU A 140 -15.90 -2.63 -5.04
C GLU A 140 -16.31 -1.17 -5.27
N SER A 141 -17.01 -0.53 -4.32
CA SER A 141 -17.40 0.88 -4.50
C SER A 141 -16.20 1.83 -4.59
N ILE A 142 -15.08 1.55 -3.89
CA ILE A 142 -13.84 2.32 -4.06
C ILE A 142 -13.22 2.07 -5.43
N SER A 143 -13.28 0.83 -5.92
CA SER A 143 -12.79 0.45 -7.25
C SER A 143 -13.59 1.16 -8.34
N ASP A 144 -14.90 1.26 -8.20
CA ASP A 144 -15.77 1.97 -9.13
C ASP A 144 -15.48 3.47 -9.19
N ILE A 145 -15.27 4.11 -8.03
CA ILE A 145 -14.85 5.52 -7.97
C ILE A 145 -13.50 5.71 -8.67
N LEU A 146 -12.55 4.79 -8.48
CA LEU A 146 -11.25 4.88 -9.12
C LEU A 146 -11.34 4.64 -10.64
N ASN A 147 -12.18 3.70 -11.08
CA ASN A 147 -12.43 3.44 -12.50
C ASN A 147 -13.13 4.63 -13.19
N ASP A 148 -14.08 5.27 -12.50
CA ASP A 148 -14.73 6.49 -12.98
C ASP A 148 -13.71 7.65 -13.12
N PHE A 149 -12.83 7.82 -12.14
CA PHE A 149 -11.70 8.76 -12.26
C PHE A 149 -10.83 8.47 -13.49
N ILE A 150 -10.43 7.22 -13.72
CA ILE A 150 -9.60 6.83 -14.86
C ILE A 150 -10.33 7.14 -16.18
N LYS A 151 -11.60 6.78 -16.28
CA LYS A 151 -12.44 7.05 -17.45
C LYS A 151 -12.48 8.54 -17.77
N LYS A 152 -12.73 9.38 -16.76
CA LYS A 152 -12.80 10.84 -16.92
C LYS A 152 -11.44 11.48 -17.16
N ALA A 153 -10.37 10.93 -16.59
CA ALA A 153 -9.00 11.35 -16.88
C ALA A 153 -8.63 11.09 -18.35
N LYS A 154 -9.05 9.96 -18.93
CA LYS A 154 -8.91 9.68 -20.37
C LYS A 154 -9.71 10.64 -21.26
N GLN A 155 -10.79 11.21 -20.72
CA GLN A 155 -11.63 12.21 -21.38
C GLN A 155 -11.20 13.66 -21.10
N ASN A 156 -10.19 13.87 -20.25
CA ASN A 156 -9.75 15.17 -19.74
C ASN A 156 -10.85 15.97 -19.01
N SER A 157 -11.81 15.29 -18.38
CA SER A 157 -12.97 15.89 -17.68
C SER A 157 -13.02 15.58 -16.17
N HIS A 158 -12.00 14.90 -15.62
CA HIS A 158 -11.98 14.48 -14.20
C HIS A 158 -12.12 15.65 -13.23
N GLN A 159 -11.57 16.81 -13.56
CA GLN A 159 -11.64 18.00 -12.71
C GLN A 159 -13.04 18.61 -12.65
N ASP A 160 -13.85 18.44 -13.69
CA ASP A 160 -15.22 18.96 -13.75
C ASP A 160 -16.09 18.28 -12.68
N ASP A 161 -15.83 17.01 -12.43
CA ASP A 161 -16.49 16.22 -11.38
C ASP A 161 -15.75 16.28 -10.03
N GLY A 162 -14.75 17.15 -9.91
CA GLY A 162 -14.06 17.45 -8.66
C GLY A 162 -13.03 16.42 -8.23
N TYR A 163 -12.59 15.50 -9.09
CA TYR A 163 -11.42 14.66 -8.82
C TYR A 163 -10.12 15.49 -8.79
N PRO A 164 -9.08 15.04 -8.05
CA PRO A 164 -7.79 15.71 -8.04
C PRO A 164 -7.08 15.58 -9.40
N ASN A 165 -6.28 16.59 -9.75
CA ASN A 165 -5.40 16.50 -10.92
C ASN A 165 -4.08 15.79 -10.59
N SER A 166 -4.17 14.60 -9.98
CA SER A 166 -3.02 13.79 -9.59
C SER A 166 -3.40 12.30 -9.60
N ALA A 167 -2.93 11.57 -10.62
CA ALA A 167 -3.10 10.12 -10.70
C ALA A 167 -2.53 9.40 -9.46
N TYR A 168 -1.33 9.80 -9.04
CA TYR A 168 -0.70 9.29 -7.82
C TYR A 168 -1.55 9.60 -6.58
N GLY A 169 -1.95 10.86 -6.40
CA GLY A 169 -2.78 11.28 -5.27
C GLY A 169 -4.08 10.50 -5.18
N MET A 170 -4.80 10.34 -6.31
CA MET A 170 -6.04 9.58 -6.36
C MET A 170 -5.83 8.10 -6.01
N SER A 171 -4.74 7.48 -6.49
CA SER A 171 -4.42 6.10 -6.11
C SER A 171 -4.15 5.93 -4.61
N LYS A 172 -3.56 6.95 -3.95
CA LYS A 172 -3.29 6.94 -2.52
C LYS A 172 -4.53 7.28 -1.67
N ILE A 173 -5.45 8.10 -2.18
CA ILE A 173 -6.78 8.26 -1.59
C ILE A 173 -7.50 6.91 -1.54
N ALA A 174 -7.53 6.19 -2.67
CA ALA A 174 -8.20 4.89 -2.77
C ALA A 174 -7.57 3.85 -1.83
N ILE A 175 -6.23 3.80 -1.72
CA ILE A 175 -5.55 2.91 -0.77
C ILE A 175 -5.87 3.23 0.68
N THR A 176 -5.90 4.52 1.06
CA THR A 176 -6.29 4.88 2.43
C THR A 176 -7.75 4.48 2.71
N ALA A 177 -8.67 4.75 1.78
CA ALA A 177 -10.07 4.36 1.90
C ALA A 177 -10.26 2.84 2.08
N VAL A 178 -9.60 2.03 1.24
CA VAL A 178 -9.68 0.57 1.38
C VAL A 178 -9.02 0.07 2.65
N THR A 179 -7.96 0.70 3.15
CA THR A 179 -7.37 0.33 4.44
C THR A 179 -8.39 0.46 5.57
N LEU A 180 -9.16 1.55 5.61
CA LEU A 180 -10.25 1.73 6.58
C LEU A 180 -11.31 0.62 6.44
N ILE A 181 -11.69 0.26 5.22
CA ILE A 181 -12.65 -0.83 4.94
C ILE A 181 -12.10 -2.18 5.41
N GLN A 182 -10.85 -2.50 5.08
CA GLN A 182 -10.18 -3.74 5.48
C GLN A 182 -10.16 -3.88 7.01
N GLN A 183 -9.87 -2.80 7.74
CA GLN A 183 -9.90 -2.86 9.20
C GLN A 183 -11.31 -3.17 9.71
N ARG A 184 -12.35 -2.51 9.18
CA ARG A 184 -13.75 -2.80 9.57
C ARG A 184 -14.10 -4.27 9.36
N ILE A 185 -13.70 -4.85 8.23
CA ILE A 185 -13.91 -6.29 7.95
C ILE A 185 -13.19 -7.17 8.98
N PHE A 186 -11.96 -6.83 9.37
CA PHE A 186 -11.26 -7.59 10.41
C PHE A 186 -11.87 -7.39 11.81
N ASP A 187 -12.48 -6.25 12.08
CA ASP A 187 -13.17 -5.97 13.35
C ASP A 187 -14.46 -6.79 13.52
N GLU A 188 -15.06 -7.29 12.44
CA GLU A 188 -16.16 -8.28 12.52
C GLU A 188 -15.71 -9.63 13.10
N LYS A 189 -14.39 -9.91 13.10
CA LYS A 189 -13.77 -11.12 13.67
C LYS A 189 -12.72 -10.74 14.71
N PRO A 190 -13.12 -10.08 15.82
CA PRO A 190 -12.19 -9.39 16.72
C PRO A 190 -11.20 -10.32 17.43
N ASN A 191 -11.54 -11.61 17.58
CA ASN A 191 -10.71 -12.60 18.28
C ASN A 191 -9.34 -12.85 17.62
N ARG A 192 -9.18 -12.50 16.34
CA ARG A 192 -7.91 -12.69 15.62
C ARG A 192 -6.93 -11.54 15.81
N ASP A 193 -7.38 -10.41 16.35
CA ASP A 193 -6.55 -9.21 16.54
C ASP A 193 -5.71 -8.82 15.31
N ILE A 194 -6.33 -8.83 14.12
CA ILE A 194 -5.67 -8.36 12.90
C ILE A 194 -5.80 -6.85 12.82
N VAL A 195 -4.68 -6.18 12.55
CA VAL A 195 -4.60 -4.74 12.43
C VAL A 195 -4.05 -4.37 11.06
N VAL A 196 -4.75 -3.49 10.36
CA VAL A 196 -4.33 -2.87 9.10
C VAL A 196 -4.35 -1.36 9.23
N ASN A 197 -3.24 -0.72 8.86
CA ASN A 197 -3.11 0.74 8.87
C ASN A 197 -2.53 1.22 7.54
N ALA A 198 -2.91 2.41 7.14
CA ALA A 198 -2.29 3.13 6.05
C ALA A 198 -1.23 4.07 6.63
N CYS A 199 -0.14 4.30 5.91
CA CYS A 199 0.85 5.27 6.38
C CYS A 199 1.52 6.08 5.28
N CYS A 200 2.03 7.25 5.66
CA CYS A 200 2.92 8.04 4.82
C CYS A 200 4.35 7.93 5.35
N PRO A 201 5.34 7.55 4.52
CA PRO A 201 6.74 7.46 4.94
C PRO A 201 7.43 8.84 4.98
N GLY A 202 6.73 9.94 4.68
CA GLY A 202 7.34 11.25 4.47
C GLY A 202 7.88 11.47 3.05
N TYR A 203 8.61 12.56 2.85
CA TYR A 203 9.21 12.90 1.55
C TYR A 203 10.65 12.38 1.48
N ILE A 204 10.82 11.15 0.97
CA ILE A 204 12.06 10.37 1.09
C ILE A 204 12.91 10.43 -0.18
N ASN A 205 14.22 10.54 -0.02
CA ASN A 205 15.21 10.57 -1.09
C ASN A 205 15.31 9.19 -1.78
N THR A 206 14.55 9.01 -2.86
CA THR A 206 14.48 7.78 -3.65
C THR A 206 14.44 8.13 -5.14
N ASP A 207 14.52 7.11 -5.99
CA ASP A 207 14.31 7.31 -7.42
C ASP A 207 12.93 7.86 -7.72
N MET A 208 11.88 7.50 -6.97
CA MET A 208 10.52 8.02 -7.15
C MET A 208 10.46 9.54 -6.99
N THR A 209 11.17 10.10 -5.99
CA THR A 209 11.22 11.54 -5.74
C THR A 209 12.29 12.27 -6.56
N SER A 210 12.90 11.58 -7.55
CA SER A 210 14.04 12.10 -8.33
C SER A 210 15.18 12.58 -7.44
N ARG A 211 15.40 11.89 -6.32
CA ARG A 211 16.41 12.20 -5.31
C ARG A 211 16.26 13.58 -4.64
N LYS A 212 15.04 14.15 -4.65
CA LYS A 212 14.73 15.46 -4.04
C LYS A 212 14.09 15.37 -2.65
N GLY A 213 13.84 14.15 -2.15
CA GLY A 213 13.28 13.96 -0.81
C GLY A 213 14.19 14.50 0.30
N THR A 214 13.58 15.01 1.37
CA THR A 214 14.30 15.59 2.52
C THR A 214 14.73 14.54 3.54
N GLY A 215 14.10 13.36 3.56
CA GLY A 215 14.45 12.25 4.46
C GLY A 215 15.22 11.12 3.79
N THR A 216 15.92 10.30 4.58
CA THR A 216 16.62 9.09 4.09
C THR A 216 15.69 7.86 4.02
N PRO A 217 16.03 6.81 3.24
CA PRO A 217 15.28 5.56 3.24
C PRO A 217 15.05 4.96 4.64
N GLU A 218 16.02 5.05 5.54
CA GLU A 218 15.92 4.58 6.93
C GLU A 218 14.88 5.39 7.72
N GLN A 219 14.88 6.72 7.57
CA GLN A 219 13.85 7.57 8.16
C GLN A 219 12.47 7.26 7.57
N GLY A 220 12.40 6.97 6.28
CA GLY A 220 11.17 6.56 5.60
C GLY A 220 10.61 5.21 6.05
N ALA A 221 11.47 4.30 6.48
CA ALA A 221 11.09 2.98 6.98
C ALA A 221 10.51 3.02 8.41
N ASP A 222 10.73 4.10 9.15
CA ASP A 222 10.37 4.21 10.57
C ASP A 222 8.89 3.94 10.86
N THR A 223 7.98 4.69 10.22
CA THR A 223 6.53 4.54 10.47
C THR A 223 5.99 3.19 9.96
N PRO A 224 6.35 2.71 8.75
CA PRO A 224 5.96 1.36 8.32
C PRO A 224 6.43 0.25 9.28
N VAL A 225 7.67 0.31 9.76
CA VAL A 225 8.20 -0.69 10.70
C VAL A 225 7.48 -0.58 12.05
N TYR A 226 7.27 0.62 12.57
CA TYR A 226 6.49 0.85 13.80
C TYR A 226 5.10 0.18 13.74
N LEU A 227 4.38 0.35 12.61
CA LEU A 227 3.06 -0.25 12.43
C LEU A 227 3.11 -1.78 12.26
N ALA A 228 4.14 -2.27 11.58
CA ALA A 228 4.36 -3.71 11.38
C ALA A 228 4.69 -4.45 12.68
N THR A 229 5.23 -3.75 13.68
CA THR A 229 5.65 -4.33 14.96
C THR A 229 4.80 -3.90 16.15
N LEU A 230 3.56 -3.46 15.92
CA LEU A 230 2.63 -3.14 17.00
C LEU A 230 2.33 -4.38 17.84
N ASP A 231 2.30 -4.20 19.17
CA ASP A 231 2.00 -5.27 20.11
C ASP A 231 0.61 -5.90 19.86
N PRO A 232 0.41 -7.16 20.25
CA PRO A 232 -0.92 -7.78 20.33
C PRO A 232 -1.93 -6.92 21.11
N ASN A 233 -3.18 -6.91 20.66
CA ASN A 233 -4.35 -6.31 21.32
C ASN A 233 -4.31 -4.79 21.51
N ILE A 234 -3.49 -4.08 20.73
CA ILE A 234 -3.49 -2.62 20.72
C ILE A 234 -4.88 -2.07 20.42
N LYS A 235 -5.18 -0.88 20.95
CA LYS A 235 -6.41 -0.15 20.63
C LYS A 235 -6.21 0.81 19.47
N LEU A 236 -5.06 1.47 19.42
CA LEU A 236 -4.67 2.40 18.36
C LEU A 236 -3.16 2.28 18.09
N PRO A 237 -2.71 2.54 16.85
CA PRO A 237 -3.51 2.82 15.65
C PRO A 237 -4.15 1.54 15.06
N ARG A 238 -5.42 1.60 14.66
CA ARG A 238 -6.20 0.48 14.09
C ARG A 238 -7.14 1.00 13.01
N GLY A 239 -6.84 0.75 11.73
CA GLY A 239 -7.61 1.31 10.61
C GLY A 239 -7.32 2.79 10.36
N GLU A 240 -6.14 3.27 10.74
CA GLU A 240 -5.79 4.68 10.73
C GLU A 240 -4.88 5.05 9.55
N PHE A 241 -4.80 6.36 9.27
CA PHE A 241 -3.75 6.94 8.44
C PHE A 241 -2.67 7.56 9.33
N VAL A 242 -1.44 7.04 9.26
CA VAL A 242 -0.37 7.36 10.21
C VAL A 242 0.84 7.95 9.50
N ALA A 243 1.48 8.94 10.10
CA ALA A 243 2.78 9.45 9.65
C ALA A 243 3.60 9.93 10.84
N GLU A 244 4.93 9.74 10.79
CA GLU A 244 5.84 10.01 11.90
C GLU A 244 5.32 9.40 13.23
N ARG A 245 4.79 8.17 13.12
CA ARG A 245 4.16 7.41 14.21
C ARG A 245 2.96 8.11 14.89
N LYS A 246 2.35 9.10 14.23
CA LYS A 246 1.16 9.84 14.70
C LYS A 246 -0.03 9.58 13.79
N ILE A 247 -1.20 9.37 14.39
CA ILE A 247 -2.47 9.29 13.66
C ILE A 247 -2.76 10.67 13.08
N LEU A 248 -3.02 10.72 11.78
CA LEU A 248 -3.42 11.91 11.05
C LEU A 248 -4.92 11.89 10.79
N LYS A 249 -5.57 13.05 10.92
CA LYS A 249 -6.96 13.22 10.51
C LYS A 249 -7.06 13.17 8.99
N TRP A 250 -7.50 12.04 8.44
CA TRP A 250 -7.68 11.86 7.00
C TRP A 250 -9.08 12.23 6.50
N LYS A 251 -10.11 11.95 7.31
CA LYS A 251 -11.50 12.32 7.04
C LYS A 251 -11.73 13.71 7.63
N SER A 252 -11.93 14.74 6.80
CA SER A 252 -12.22 16.12 7.27
C SER A 252 -13.66 16.27 7.70
#